data_AF-A0A846PJN0-F1
#
_entry.id   AF-A0A846PJN0-F1
#
_cell.length_a   1.000
_cell.length_b   1.000
_cell.length_c   1.000
_cell.angle_alpha   90.00
_cell.angle_beta   90.00
_cell.angle_gamma   90.00
#
_symmetry.space_group_name_H-M   'P 1'
#
loop_
_entity.id
_entity.type
_entity.pdbx_description
1 polymer ?
#
loop_
_entity_poly.entity_id
_entity_poly.type
_entity_poly.pdbx_seq_one_letter_code
_entity_poly.pdbx_strand_id
1 'polypeptide(L)'
;MTTDVVTVKTSVTVEKAVNLMNRHEIGCLVVVNSRKPIGMVTERDILKRVVPQLKKSEKTRISDVMSKPLITAAPATQVGEAAKLMFKRKIKKLPVVEDGQLVGLVTLTDLVRSEEVIEFLNGSSINNAPKRIKKVVDLYYDRLKRYRRRCPLTVKEGFSMGCQEKRCMWWLGDECAVTKLTRQITA
;
A
#
# COMPACT_ATOMS: atom_id res chain seq x y z
N MET A 1 9.78 -0.46 0.84
CA MET A 1 9.29 0.66 -0.01
C MET A 1 9.90 0.54 -1.39
N THR A 2 9.29 1.12 -2.42
CA THR A 2 9.92 1.22 -3.76
C THR A 2 10.70 2.53 -3.87
N THR A 3 11.98 2.46 -4.21
CA THR A 3 12.86 3.63 -4.40
C THR A 3 12.86 4.13 -5.85
N ASP A 4 12.84 3.23 -6.83
CA ASP A 4 12.66 3.58 -8.25
C ASP A 4 11.18 3.93 -8.53
N VAL A 5 10.82 5.19 -8.37
CA VAL A 5 9.46 5.68 -8.57
C VAL A 5 9.33 6.31 -9.95
N VAL A 6 8.59 5.65 -10.85
CA VAL A 6 8.29 6.20 -12.18
C VAL A 6 7.47 7.50 -12.05
N THR A 7 7.98 8.56 -12.67
CA THR A 7 7.39 9.91 -12.61
C THR A 7 7.00 10.45 -13.99
N VAL A 8 6.09 11.44 -14.00
CA VAL A 8 5.68 12.16 -15.22
C VAL A 8 5.61 13.67 -14.99
N LYS A 9 5.82 14.45 -16.06
CA LYS A 9 5.61 15.91 -16.04
C LYS A 9 4.12 16.25 -16.16
N THR A 10 3.75 17.44 -15.70
CA THR A 10 2.38 18.00 -15.77
C THR A 10 1.78 18.03 -17.18
N SER A 11 2.61 18.30 -18.18
CA SER A 11 2.23 18.44 -19.60
C SER A 11 2.07 17.12 -20.35
N VAL A 12 2.41 15.98 -19.75
CA VAL A 12 2.21 14.65 -20.35
C VAL A 12 0.72 14.40 -20.54
N THR A 13 0.35 13.70 -21.61
CA THR A 13 -1.04 13.36 -21.93
C THR A 13 -1.50 12.12 -21.15
N VAL A 14 -2.80 11.94 -20.97
CA VAL A 14 -3.36 10.75 -20.30
C VAL A 14 -2.94 9.48 -21.02
N GLU A 15 -3.00 9.45 -22.34
CA GLU A 15 -2.53 8.34 -23.18
C GLU A 15 -1.06 7.98 -22.88
N LYS A 16 -0.13 8.95 -22.93
CA LYS A 16 1.29 8.70 -22.68
C LYS A 16 1.55 8.21 -21.25
N ALA A 17 0.77 8.67 -20.28
CA ALA A 17 0.83 8.18 -18.91
C ALA A 17 0.31 6.74 -18.78
N VAL A 18 -0.79 6.37 -19.44
CA VAL A 18 -1.28 4.99 -19.48
C VAL A 18 -0.25 4.08 -20.14
N ASN A 19 0.38 4.51 -21.24
CA ASN A 19 1.44 3.75 -21.90
C ASN A 19 2.71 3.61 -21.04
N LEU A 20 2.94 4.47 -20.05
CA LEU A 20 3.97 4.26 -19.01
C LEU A 20 3.48 3.29 -17.93
N MET A 21 2.24 3.45 -17.44
CA MET A 21 1.63 2.52 -16.48
C MET A 21 1.68 1.08 -16.98
N ASN A 22 1.32 0.84 -18.25
CA ASN A 22 1.35 -0.48 -18.87
C ASN A 22 2.77 -1.03 -19.03
N ARG A 23 3.73 -0.22 -19.51
CA ARG A 23 5.12 -0.66 -19.74
C ARG A 23 5.89 -0.99 -18.46
N HIS A 24 5.52 -0.40 -17.34
CA HIS A 24 6.13 -0.66 -16.03
C HIS A 24 5.24 -1.51 -15.11
N GLU A 25 4.08 -1.99 -15.60
CA GLU A 25 3.09 -2.76 -14.83
C GLU A 25 2.61 -2.07 -13.52
N ILE A 26 2.53 -0.73 -13.52
CA ILE A 26 2.18 0.09 -12.34
C ILE A 26 0.87 0.84 -12.49
N GLY A 27 -0.03 0.72 -11.51
CA GLY A 27 -1.30 1.45 -11.47
C GLY A 27 -1.24 2.90 -10.97
N CYS A 28 -0.06 3.56 -11.00
CA CYS A 28 0.11 4.97 -10.58
C CYS A 28 1.42 5.59 -11.06
N LEU A 29 1.42 6.92 -11.18
CA LEU A 29 2.60 7.72 -11.45
C LEU A 29 2.61 8.94 -10.52
N VAL A 30 3.78 9.31 -9.99
CA VAL A 30 3.96 10.57 -9.26
C VAL A 30 4.19 11.69 -10.29
N VAL A 31 3.49 12.81 -10.11
CA VAL A 31 3.57 13.94 -11.03
C VAL A 31 4.52 15.00 -10.47
N VAL A 32 5.54 15.32 -11.27
CA VAL A 32 6.66 16.18 -10.88
C VAL A 32 6.64 17.46 -11.73
N ASN A 33 6.92 18.59 -11.10
CA ASN A 33 7.15 19.87 -11.77
C ASN A 33 8.43 20.51 -11.21
N SER A 34 9.35 20.92 -12.10
CA SER A 34 10.66 21.49 -11.70
C SER A 34 11.37 20.69 -10.60
N ARG A 35 11.47 19.36 -10.77
CA ARG A 35 11.97 18.34 -9.82
C ARG A 35 11.15 18.14 -8.52
N LYS A 36 10.20 19.01 -8.17
CA LYS A 36 9.35 18.83 -6.98
C LYS A 36 8.13 17.93 -7.28
N PRO A 37 7.81 16.94 -6.44
CA PRO A 37 6.61 16.12 -6.60
C PRO A 37 5.37 16.93 -6.13
N ILE A 38 4.43 17.17 -7.04
CA ILE A 38 3.28 18.08 -6.81
C ILE A 38 1.90 17.40 -6.87
N GLY A 39 1.83 16.16 -7.32
CA GLY A 39 0.59 15.40 -7.38
C GLY A 39 0.81 13.93 -7.72
N MET A 40 -0.28 13.18 -7.84
CA MET A 40 -0.27 11.77 -8.23
C MET A 40 -1.45 11.50 -9.15
N VAL A 41 -1.26 10.61 -10.12
CA VAL A 41 -2.33 10.06 -10.97
C VAL A 41 -2.39 8.55 -10.81
N THR A 42 -3.59 8.00 -10.71
CA THR A 42 -3.86 6.56 -10.63
C THR A 42 -4.85 6.14 -11.71
N GLU A 43 -4.93 4.84 -12.01
CA GLU A 43 -5.95 4.29 -12.94
C GLU A 43 -7.36 4.76 -12.55
N ARG A 44 -7.63 4.83 -11.23
CA ARG A 44 -8.92 5.28 -10.69
C ARG A 44 -9.19 6.76 -10.95
N ASP A 45 -8.18 7.60 -11.08
CA ASP A 45 -8.38 9.00 -11.46
C ASP A 45 -8.76 9.11 -12.94
N ILE A 46 -8.12 8.32 -13.80
CA ILE A 46 -8.43 8.22 -15.24
C ILE A 46 -9.87 7.71 -15.44
N LEU A 47 -10.21 6.58 -14.81
CA LEU A 47 -11.56 6.00 -14.82
C LEU A 47 -12.65 6.93 -14.27
N LYS A 48 -12.30 7.88 -13.39
CA LYS A 48 -13.25 8.84 -12.80
C LYS A 48 -13.36 10.18 -13.53
N ARG A 49 -12.29 10.65 -14.16
CA ARG A 49 -12.18 12.05 -14.66
C ARG A 49 -12.04 12.15 -16.17
N VAL A 50 -11.67 11.06 -16.84
CA VAL A 50 -11.48 11.01 -18.30
C VAL A 50 -12.65 10.27 -18.94
N VAL A 51 -12.85 9.00 -18.57
CA VAL A 51 -13.86 8.12 -19.19
C VAL A 51 -15.28 8.69 -19.12
N PRO A 52 -15.79 9.18 -17.97
CA PRO A 52 -17.17 9.66 -17.88
C PRO A 52 -17.43 10.98 -18.63
N GLN A 53 -16.36 11.67 -19.05
CA GLN A 53 -16.44 12.96 -19.75
C GLN A 53 -16.14 12.81 -21.26
N LEU A 54 -15.99 11.56 -21.75
CA LEU A 54 -15.58 11.23 -23.12
C LEU A 54 -14.34 12.02 -23.60
N LYS A 55 -13.45 12.33 -22.66
CA LYS A 55 -12.26 13.14 -22.90
C LYS A 55 -11.24 12.37 -23.72
N LYS A 56 -10.83 12.94 -24.85
CA LYS A 56 -9.74 12.43 -25.70
C LYS A 56 -8.44 12.35 -24.88
N SER A 57 -7.92 11.14 -24.68
CA SER A 57 -6.79 10.84 -23.80
C SER A 57 -5.47 11.39 -24.33
N GLU A 58 -5.38 11.58 -25.65
CA GLU A 58 -4.26 12.15 -26.40
C GLU A 58 -4.21 13.68 -26.24
N LYS A 59 -5.35 14.32 -25.93
CA LYS A 59 -5.47 15.78 -25.74
C LYS A 59 -5.56 16.22 -24.27
N THR A 60 -5.97 15.32 -23.38
CA THR A 60 -6.11 15.62 -21.94
C THR A 60 -4.75 15.55 -21.24
N ARG A 61 -4.38 16.57 -20.46
CA ARG A 61 -3.10 16.58 -19.73
C ARG A 61 -3.23 15.96 -18.35
N ILE A 62 -2.13 15.42 -17.85
CA ILE A 62 -2.04 14.87 -16.49
C ILE A 62 -2.27 15.95 -15.44
N SER A 63 -1.93 17.22 -15.72
CA SER A 63 -2.27 18.39 -14.89
C SER A 63 -3.74 18.49 -14.50
N ASP A 64 -4.64 18.00 -15.35
CA ASP A 64 -6.09 18.23 -15.30
C ASP A 64 -6.82 17.08 -14.60
N VAL A 65 -6.15 15.92 -14.47
CA VAL A 65 -6.70 14.68 -13.92
C VAL A 65 -5.98 14.18 -12.67
N MET A 66 -4.78 14.67 -12.38
CA MET A 66 -4.05 14.28 -11.16
C MET A 66 -4.74 14.75 -9.88
N SER A 67 -4.48 14.06 -8.77
CA SER A 67 -4.85 14.50 -7.43
C SER A 67 -3.83 15.49 -6.87
N LYS A 68 -4.33 16.58 -6.30
CA LYS A 68 -3.58 17.67 -5.63
C LYS A 68 -4.34 18.08 -4.35
N PRO A 69 -3.66 18.61 -3.31
CA PRO A 69 -2.21 18.58 -3.12
C PRO A 69 -1.69 17.14 -2.98
N LEU A 70 -0.40 16.93 -3.21
CA LEU A 70 0.21 15.62 -2.95
C LEU A 70 0.26 15.36 -1.45
N ILE A 71 -0.22 14.19 -1.04
CA ILE A 71 -0.12 13.72 0.35
C ILE A 71 1.14 12.86 0.42
N THR A 72 2.07 13.22 1.30
CA THR A 72 3.39 12.60 1.42
C THR A 72 3.67 12.17 2.86
N ALA A 73 4.76 11.42 3.04
CA ALA A 73 5.39 11.14 4.33
C ALA A 73 6.90 11.43 4.25
N ALA A 74 7.56 11.65 5.38
CA ALA A 74 9.03 11.70 5.47
C ALA A 74 9.61 10.28 5.64
N PRO A 75 10.88 10.01 5.31
CA PRO A 75 11.50 8.69 5.52
C PRO A 75 11.44 8.19 6.97
N ALA A 76 11.58 9.10 7.94
CA ALA A 76 11.46 8.81 9.37
C ALA A 76 10.00 8.58 9.87
N THR A 77 9.00 8.60 8.99
CA THR A 77 7.60 8.40 9.39
C THR A 77 7.36 6.94 9.78
N GLN A 78 6.95 6.71 11.03
CA GLN A 78 6.62 5.37 11.51
C GLN A 78 5.53 4.70 10.66
N VAL A 79 5.66 3.39 10.47
CA VAL A 79 4.78 2.57 9.61
C VAL A 79 3.30 2.67 10.03
N GLY A 80 3.04 2.70 11.35
CA GLY A 80 1.70 2.92 11.91
C GLY A 80 1.12 4.31 11.59
N GLU A 81 1.92 5.37 11.62
CA GLU A 81 1.49 6.72 11.24
C GLU A 81 1.23 6.84 9.73
N ALA A 82 2.08 6.24 8.89
CA ALA A 82 1.85 6.13 7.46
C ALA A 82 0.51 5.39 7.16
N ALA A 83 0.22 4.33 7.90
CA ALA A 83 -1.06 3.62 7.82
C ALA A 83 -2.23 4.50 8.26
N LYS A 84 -2.19 5.12 9.46
CA LYS A 84 -3.21 6.08 9.94
C LYS A 84 -3.50 7.16 8.89
N LEU A 85 -2.46 7.74 8.29
CA LEU A 85 -2.57 8.77 7.25
C LEU A 85 -3.26 8.24 5.99
N MET A 86 -2.88 7.05 5.50
CA MET A 86 -3.54 6.42 4.35
C MET A 86 -5.04 6.21 4.58
N PHE A 87 -5.44 5.73 5.78
CA PHE A 87 -6.84 5.50 6.13
C PHE A 87 -7.63 6.80 6.27
N LYS A 88 -7.11 7.76 7.04
CA LYS A 88 -7.72 9.09 7.25
C LYS A 88 -7.94 9.83 5.93
N ARG A 89 -6.97 9.74 5.00
CA ARG A 89 -7.04 10.36 3.66
C ARG A 89 -7.69 9.46 2.60
N LYS A 90 -8.08 8.24 2.96
CA LYS A 90 -8.72 7.24 2.08
C LYS A 90 -7.88 6.91 0.82
N ILE A 91 -6.56 6.93 0.93
CA ILE A 91 -5.58 6.61 -0.13
C ILE A 91 -4.95 5.22 0.09
N LYS A 92 -4.20 4.71 -0.90
CA LYS A 92 -3.50 3.40 -0.83
C LYS A 92 -2.02 3.47 -1.25
N LYS A 93 -1.53 4.68 -1.49
CA LYS A 93 -0.25 5.01 -2.13
C LYS A 93 0.20 6.32 -1.52
N LEU A 94 1.41 6.37 -1.00
CA LEU A 94 1.95 7.46 -0.19
C LEU A 94 3.42 7.68 -0.62
N PRO A 95 3.70 8.70 -1.44
CA PRO A 95 5.05 9.11 -1.77
C PRO A 95 5.83 9.50 -0.52
N VAL A 96 7.08 9.07 -0.46
CA VAL A 96 8.05 9.45 0.57
C VAL A 96 8.88 10.60 0.00
N VAL A 97 8.96 11.70 0.74
CA VAL A 97 9.62 12.93 0.34
C VAL A 97 10.55 13.41 1.44
N GLU A 98 11.79 13.74 1.05
CA GLU A 98 12.86 14.26 1.90
C GLU A 98 13.43 15.50 1.22
N ASP A 99 13.61 16.60 1.95
CA ASP A 99 14.06 17.90 1.44
C ASP A 99 13.37 18.39 0.14
N GLY A 100 12.09 18.02 -0.02
CA GLY A 100 11.27 18.33 -1.19
C GLY A 100 11.55 17.48 -2.43
N GLN A 101 12.45 16.49 -2.34
CA GLN A 101 12.72 15.49 -3.37
C GLN A 101 11.90 14.21 -3.12
N LEU A 102 11.51 13.53 -4.21
CA LEU A 102 10.86 12.21 -4.12
C LEU A 102 11.93 11.13 -3.91
N VAL A 103 11.90 10.46 -2.75
CA VAL A 103 12.87 9.40 -2.40
C VAL A 103 12.27 7.99 -2.37
N GLY A 104 10.95 7.87 -2.45
CA GLY A 104 10.30 6.57 -2.58
C GLY A 104 8.77 6.61 -2.66
N LEU A 105 8.18 5.43 -2.74
CA LEU A 105 6.74 5.21 -2.71
C LEU A 105 6.42 4.03 -1.77
N VAL A 106 5.45 4.23 -0.88
CA VAL A 106 4.89 3.19 -0.03
C VAL A 106 3.44 2.95 -0.41
N THR A 107 3.05 1.69 -0.55
CA THR A 107 1.68 1.28 -0.85
C THR A 107 1.03 0.65 0.38
N LEU A 108 -0.30 0.66 0.44
CA LEU A 108 -1.05 -0.02 1.49
C LEU A 108 -0.69 -1.51 1.57
N THR A 109 -0.40 -2.14 0.42
CA THR A 109 0.04 -3.52 0.31
C THR A 109 1.43 -3.79 0.88
N ASP A 110 2.28 -2.76 1.02
CA ASP A 110 3.55 -2.86 1.74
C ASP A 110 3.34 -2.67 3.25
N LEU A 111 2.35 -1.87 3.65
CA LEU A 111 2.04 -1.62 5.06
C LEU A 111 1.32 -2.80 5.72
N VAL A 112 0.27 -3.35 5.08
CA VAL A 112 -0.49 -4.51 5.63
C VAL A 112 0.26 -5.84 5.53
N ARG A 113 1.54 -5.80 5.20
CA ARG A 113 2.47 -6.91 5.35
C ARG A 113 2.93 -7.03 6.81
N SER A 114 3.19 -5.95 7.52
CA SER A 114 3.48 -6.08 8.96
C SER A 114 2.23 -6.54 9.74
N GLU A 115 2.40 -7.59 10.54
CA GLU A 115 1.36 -8.11 11.46
C GLU A 115 0.98 -7.05 12.51
N GLU A 116 1.97 -6.31 13.01
CA GLU A 116 1.78 -5.16 13.93
C GLU A 116 0.87 -4.09 13.30
N VAL A 117 1.02 -3.83 12.00
CA VAL A 117 0.19 -2.86 11.27
C VAL A 117 -1.24 -3.38 11.10
N ILE A 118 -1.42 -4.68 10.85
CA ILE A 118 -2.78 -5.27 10.78
C ILE A 118 -3.46 -5.19 12.14
N GLU A 119 -2.79 -5.56 13.23
CA GLU A 119 -3.33 -5.48 14.59
C GLU A 119 -3.64 -4.02 14.98
N PHE A 120 -2.73 -3.10 14.70
CA PHE A 120 -2.95 -1.66 14.88
C PHE A 120 -4.18 -1.15 14.10
N LEU A 121 -4.37 -1.61 12.86
CA LEU A 121 -5.50 -1.19 12.02
C LEU A 121 -6.84 -1.79 12.44
N ASN A 122 -6.86 -2.96 13.09
CA ASN A 122 -8.08 -3.67 13.53
C ASN A 122 -8.89 -2.92 14.62
N GLY A 123 -8.39 -1.80 15.14
CA GLY A 123 -9.19 -0.84 15.89
C GLY A 123 -10.23 -0.09 15.05
N SER A 124 -10.87 0.92 15.65
CA SER A 124 -12.05 1.63 15.12
C SER A 124 -11.87 2.29 13.73
N SER A 125 -10.65 2.44 13.23
CA SER A 125 -10.36 3.10 11.95
C SER A 125 -10.72 2.27 10.71
N ILE A 126 -10.69 0.93 10.76
CA ILE A 126 -11.09 0.10 9.62
C ILE A 126 -12.57 0.30 9.29
N ASN A 127 -13.44 0.43 10.29
CA ASN A 127 -14.90 0.43 10.08
C ASN A 127 -15.37 1.57 9.17
N ASN A 128 -14.71 2.73 9.20
CA ASN A 128 -15.00 3.88 8.35
C ASN A 128 -14.17 3.92 7.04
N ALA A 129 -13.32 2.92 6.79
CA ALA A 129 -12.53 2.82 5.58
C ALA A 129 -13.39 2.44 4.35
N PRO A 130 -13.08 2.95 3.15
CA PRO A 130 -13.74 2.51 1.92
C PRO A 130 -13.63 1.00 1.68
N LYS A 131 -14.65 0.38 1.07
CA LYS A 131 -14.66 -1.06 0.73
C LYS A 131 -13.36 -1.56 0.06
N ARG A 132 -12.74 -0.73 -0.79
CA ARG A 132 -11.47 -1.01 -1.50
C ARG A 132 -10.20 -1.02 -0.63
N ILE A 133 -10.28 -0.46 0.58
CA ILE A 133 -9.21 -0.50 1.60
C ILE A 133 -9.48 -1.69 2.52
N LYS A 134 -10.72 -1.83 3.04
CA LYS A 134 -11.18 -3.01 3.80
C LYS A 134 -10.77 -4.31 3.11
N LYS A 135 -11.17 -4.52 1.85
CA LYS A 135 -10.80 -5.71 1.04
C LYS A 135 -9.29 -6.04 1.03
N VAL A 136 -8.42 -5.03 1.10
CA VAL A 136 -6.96 -5.26 1.16
C VAL A 136 -6.53 -5.70 2.56
N VAL A 137 -7.05 -5.09 3.63
CA VAL A 137 -6.74 -5.49 5.00
C VAL A 137 -7.33 -6.86 5.32
N ASP A 138 -8.62 -7.05 5.02
CA ASP A 138 -9.39 -8.28 5.28
C ASP A 138 -8.67 -9.50 4.65
N LEU A 139 -8.14 -9.36 3.43
CA LEU A 139 -7.36 -10.40 2.74
C LEU A 139 -6.14 -10.87 3.54
N TYR A 140 -5.39 -9.95 4.13
CA TYR A 140 -4.18 -10.26 4.91
C TYR A 140 -4.55 -10.73 6.33
N TYR A 141 -5.57 -10.12 6.95
CA TYR A 141 -6.07 -10.53 8.26
C TYR A 141 -6.68 -11.93 8.26
N ASP A 142 -7.48 -12.29 7.25
CA ASP A 142 -8.04 -13.64 7.07
C ASP A 142 -6.96 -14.67 6.71
N ARG A 143 -5.83 -14.24 6.13
CA ARG A 143 -4.66 -15.11 5.92
C ARG A 143 -4.01 -15.43 7.27
N LEU A 144 -3.73 -14.41 8.10
CA LEU A 144 -3.20 -14.59 9.45
C LEU A 144 -4.14 -15.43 10.33
N LYS A 145 -5.44 -15.12 10.36
CA LYS A 145 -6.44 -15.86 11.14
C LYS A 145 -6.52 -17.34 10.76
N ARG A 146 -6.50 -17.68 9.46
CA ARG A 146 -6.49 -19.08 9.01
C ARG A 146 -5.24 -19.83 9.46
N TYR A 147 -4.11 -19.14 9.59
CA TYR A 147 -2.86 -19.73 10.08
C TYR A 147 -2.85 -19.89 11.61
N ARG A 148 -3.18 -18.82 12.38
CA ARG A 148 -3.30 -18.89 13.84
C ARG A 148 -4.30 -19.95 14.31
N ARG A 149 -5.45 -20.10 13.63
CA ARG A 149 -6.46 -21.16 13.93
C ARG A 149 -5.99 -22.59 13.66
N ARG A 150 -4.98 -22.78 12.81
CA ARG A 150 -4.39 -24.09 12.49
C ARG A 150 -3.29 -24.50 13.47
N CYS A 151 -2.70 -23.54 14.18
CA CYS A 151 -1.68 -23.80 15.18
C CYS A 151 -2.32 -24.09 16.56
N PRO A 152 -2.08 -25.27 17.17
CA PRO A 152 -2.71 -25.66 18.44
C PRO A 152 -2.40 -24.74 19.64
N LEU A 153 -1.28 -24.01 19.60
CA LEU A 153 -0.80 -23.20 20.73
C LEU A 153 -1.49 -21.83 20.80
N THR A 154 -1.67 -21.15 19.67
CA THR A 154 -2.46 -19.90 19.59
C THR A 154 -3.92 -20.08 20.00
N VAL A 155 -4.44 -21.32 19.99
CA VAL A 155 -5.80 -21.64 20.46
C VAL A 155 -5.86 -21.81 21.98
N LYS A 156 -4.75 -22.15 22.65
CA LYS A 156 -4.71 -22.39 24.10
C LYS A 156 -4.40 -21.14 24.93
N GLU A 157 -3.45 -20.31 24.50
CA GLU A 157 -2.80 -19.32 25.40
C GLU A 157 -3.07 -17.84 25.09
N GLY A 158 -3.82 -17.52 24.04
CA GLY A 158 -4.34 -16.16 23.81
C GLY A 158 -3.33 -15.09 23.34
N PHE A 159 -2.03 -15.35 23.42
CA PHE A 159 -0.88 -14.73 22.71
C PHE A 159 0.24 -15.82 22.66
N SER A 160 1.43 -15.70 22.04
CA SER A 160 2.12 -14.65 21.29
C SER A 160 2.96 -15.25 20.12
N MET A 161 3.88 -14.48 19.53
CA MET A 161 4.93 -15.02 18.65
C MET A 161 6.02 -15.75 19.47
N GLY A 162 6.01 -17.09 19.47
CA GLY A 162 7.06 -17.83 20.18
C GLY A 162 6.84 -19.33 20.42
N CYS A 163 6.30 -20.07 19.45
CA CYS A 163 6.19 -21.53 19.57
C CYS A 163 7.58 -22.20 19.66
N GLN A 164 8.05 -22.50 20.88
CA GLN A 164 9.27 -23.29 21.11
C GLN A 164 9.01 -24.80 21.31
N GLU A 165 7.75 -25.24 21.32
CA GLU A 165 7.43 -26.67 21.40
C GLU A 165 7.77 -27.40 20.08
N LYS A 166 8.87 -28.16 20.10
CA LYS A 166 9.30 -29.05 19.01
C LYS A 166 8.31 -30.19 18.67
N ARG A 167 7.20 -30.33 19.41
CA ARG A 167 6.14 -31.34 19.17
C ARG A 167 4.99 -30.85 18.28
N CYS A 168 5.03 -29.60 17.80
CA CYS A 168 4.00 -29.10 16.89
C CYS A 168 4.14 -29.71 15.48
N MET A 169 3.06 -30.28 14.91
CA MET A 169 3.07 -30.83 13.53
C MET A 169 3.33 -29.79 12.41
N TRP A 170 3.47 -28.51 12.77
CA TRP A 170 3.69 -27.40 11.84
C TRP A 170 5.17 -26.98 11.73
N TRP A 171 6.14 -27.73 12.27
CA TRP A 171 7.56 -27.47 12.03
C TRP A 171 7.97 -27.88 10.60
N LEU A 172 8.69 -27.00 9.90
CA LEU A 172 9.21 -27.20 8.54
C LEU A 172 10.74 -27.06 8.57
N GLY A 173 11.42 -28.11 9.05
CA GLY A 173 12.84 -28.05 9.42
C GLY A 173 13.00 -27.35 10.76
N ASP A 174 13.94 -26.40 10.86
CA ASP A 174 14.26 -25.68 12.11
C ASP A 174 13.33 -24.48 12.43
N GLU A 175 12.18 -24.37 11.76
CA GLU A 175 11.24 -23.28 12.01
C GLU A 175 9.77 -23.73 11.92
N CYS A 176 8.94 -23.25 12.84
CA CYS A 176 7.48 -23.41 12.75
C CYS A 176 6.93 -22.64 11.55
N ALA A 177 6.07 -23.26 10.75
CA ALA A 177 5.45 -22.67 9.57
C ALA A 177 4.67 -21.38 9.89
N VAL A 178 4.15 -21.23 11.12
CA VAL A 178 3.55 -19.97 11.61
C VAL A 178 4.60 -18.87 11.64
N THR A 179 5.72 -19.10 12.35
CA THR A 179 6.85 -18.16 12.46
C THR A 179 7.46 -17.84 11.10
N LYS A 180 7.64 -18.85 10.25
CA LYS A 180 8.14 -18.72 8.88
C LYS A 180 7.23 -17.85 8.01
N LEU A 181 5.91 -18.03 8.12
CA LEU A 181 4.94 -17.21 7.39
C LEU A 181 4.85 -15.79 7.98
N THR A 182 4.87 -15.62 9.30
CA THR A 182 4.98 -14.30 9.94
C THR A 182 6.22 -13.59 9.41
N ARG A 183 7.41 -14.22 9.40
CA ARG A 183 8.63 -13.66 8.80
C ARG A 183 8.47 -13.27 7.33
N GLN A 184 7.90 -14.15 6.50
CA GLN A 184 7.63 -13.86 5.07
C GLN A 184 6.61 -12.76 4.84
N ILE A 185 5.74 -12.50 5.81
CA ILE A 185 4.75 -11.43 5.75
C ILE A 185 5.35 -10.13 6.33
N THR A 186 6.27 -10.18 7.31
CA THR A 186 6.98 -9.01 7.88
C THR A 186 8.20 -8.51 7.10
N ALA A 187 8.67 -9.25 6.08
CA ALA A 187 9.83 -8.90 5.24
C ALA A 187 9.46 -8.19 3.92
#